data_AF-A0A396IB21-F1
#
_entry.id   AF-A0A396IB21-F1
#
_cell.length_a   1.000
_cell.length_b   1.000
_cell.length_c   1.000
_cell.angle_alpha   90.00
_cell.angle_beta   90.00
_cell.angle_gamma   90.00
#
_symmetry.space_group_name_H-M   'P 1'
#
loop_
_entity.id
_entity.type
_entity.pdbx_description
1 polymer ?
#
loop_
_entity_poly.entity_id
_entity_poly.type
_entity_poly.pdbx_seq_one_letter_code
_entity_poly.pdbx_strand_id
1 'polypeptide(L)'
;MIFVCIVQFWPIVKHVCPPSIAPALYGGMLLGYMIYDCTHYYLHHGQPKSHVPRNLKMYHLSHHYRVASLGFGVTSPLWDKVFGTVPSPFKINAKR
;
A
#
# COMPACT_ATOMS: atom_id res chain seq x y z
N MET A 1 -1.89 15.23 -1.00
CA MET A 1 -3.34 15.21 -1.33
C MET A 1 -4.10 14.14 -0.53
N ILE A 2 -3.53 12.96 -0.25
CA ILE A 2 -4.23 11.86 0.44
C ILE A 2 -4.35 12.05 1.97
N PHE A 3 -3.42 12.76 2.61
CA PHE A 3 -3.49 13.08 4.05
C PHE A 3 -4.80 13.80 4.45
N VAL A 4 -5.31 14.66 3.59
CA VAL A 4 -6.56 15.40 3.80
C VAL A 4 -7.76 14.45 3.79
N CYS A 5 -7.72 13.39 2.98
CA CYS A 5 -8.80 12.41 2.90
C CYS A 5 -8.93 11.61 4.20
N ILE A 6 -7.81 11.23 4.82
CA ILE A 6 -7.84 10.35 5.99
C ILE A 6 -8.43 11.03 7.23
N VAL A 7 -8.22 12.35 7.36
CA VAL A 7 -8.80 13.13 8.47
C VAL A 7 -10.34 13.17 8.41
N GLN A 8 -10.89 13.11 7.19
CA GLN A 8 -12.34 13.07 6.97
C GLN A 8 -12.99 11.72 7.36
N PHE A 9 -12.20 10.67 7.64
CA PHE A 9 -12.74 9.39 8.10
C PHE A 9 -13.03 9.35 9.60
N TRP A 10 -12.55 10.31 10.39
CA TRP A 10 -12.80 10.31 11.83
C TRP A 10 -14.29 10.26 12.22
N PRO A 11 -15.20 11.04 11.60
CA PRO A 11 -16.63 10.93 11.88
C PRO A 11 -17.17 9.52 11.60
N ILE A 12 -16.75 8.91 10.49
CA ILE A 12 -17.18 7.56 10.10
C ILE A 12 -16.73 6.54 11.16
N VAL A 13 -15.47 6.56 11.57
CA VAL A 13 -14.94 5.64 12.58
C VAL A 13 -15.66 5.82 13.92
N LYS A 14 -15.96 7.05 14.32
CA LYS A 14 -16.73 7.34 15.54
C LYS A 14 -18.15 6.80 15.52
N HIS A 15 -18.80 6.79 14.36
CA HIS A 15 -20.17 6.30 14.23
C HIS A 15 -20.27 4.78 14.09
N VAL A 16 -19.27 4.14 13.50
CA VAL A 16 -19.28 2.69 13.25
C VAL A 16 -18.69 1.89 14.42
N CYS A 17 -17.78 2.47 15.21
CA CYS A 17 -17.04 1.76 16.24
C CYS A 17 -17.38 2.26 17.66
N PRO A 18 -17.36 1.37 18.68
CA PRO A 18 -17.49 1.80 20.08
C PRO A 18 -16.42 2.83 20.47
N PRO A 19 -16.72 3.80 21.35
CA PRO A 19 -15.78 4.83 21.77
C PRO A 19 -14.47 4.29 22.36
N SER A 20 -14.48 3.09 22.95
CA SER A 20 -13.29 2.44 23.51
C SER A 20 -12.30 1.95 22.45
N ILE A 21 -12.77 1.65 21.23
CA ILE A 21 -11.95 1.06 20.14
C ILE A 21 -11.66 2.10 19.05
N ALA A 22 -12.56 3.06 18.84
CA ALA A 22 -12.47 4.06 17.78
C ALA A 22 -11.11 4.82 17.74
N PRO A 23 -10.52 5.28 18.85
CA PRO A 23 -9.22 5.95 18.83
C PRO A 23 -8.08 5.03 18.36
N ALA A 24 -8.07 3.77 18.81
CA ALA A 24 -7.04 2.81 18.44
C ALA A 24 -7.11 2.44 16.95
N LEU A 25 -8.33 2.23 16.43
CA LEU A 25 -8.53 1.99 15.00
C LEU A 25 -8.08 3.17 14.16
N TYR A 26 -8.52 4.38 14.51
CA TYR A 26 -8.16 5.59 13.77
C TYR A 26 -6.64 5.88 13.82
N GLY A 27 -6.02 5.71 14.99
CA GLY A 27 -4.56 5.79 15.15
C GLY A 27 -3.82 4.77 14.29
N GLY A 28 -4.33 3.53 14.22
CA GLY A 28 -3.80 2.49 13.34
C GLY A 28 -3.92 2.84 11.85
N MET A 29 -5.03 3.42 11.42
CA MET A 29 -5.21 3.90 10.04
C MET A 29 -4.20 4.99 9.68
N LEU A 30 -4.01 5.98 10.57
CA LEU A 30 -3.02 7.05 10.39
C LEU A 30 -1.60 6.50 10.31
N LEU A 31 -1.23 5.60 11.21
CA LEU A 31 0.08 4.96 11.21
C LEU A 31 0.29 4.16 9.91
N GLY A 32 -0.71 3.37 9.49
CA GLY A 32 -0.67 2.61 8.25
C GLY A 32 -0.48 3.51 7.02
N TYR A 33 -1.14 4.66 7.00
CA TYR A 33 -0.95 5.67 5.95
C TYR A 33 0.48 6.24 5.95
N MET A 34 1.03 6.57 7.11
CA MET A 34 2.40 7.07 7.19
C MET A 34 3.41 6.01 6.72
N ILE A 35 3.21 4.75 7.09
CA ILE A 35 4.01 3.62 6.59
C ILE A 35 3.89 3.51 5.06
N TYR A 36 2.69 3.66 4.51
CA TYR A 36 2.46 3.67 3.07
C TYR A 36 3.27 4.77 2.36
N ASP A 37 3.18 6.02 2.82
CA ASP A 37 3.89 7.16 2.20
C ASP A 37 5.41 7.00 2.33
N CYS A 38 5.91 6.61 3.50
CA CYS A 38 7.34 6.35 3.70
C CYS A 38 7.84 5.20 2.81
N THR A 39 7.06 4.13 2.69
CA THR A 39 7.39 3.01 1.80
C THR A 39 7.41 3.49 0.36
N HIS A 40 6.39 4.20 -0.09
CA HIS A 40 6.31 4.75 -1.45
C HIS A 40 7.53 5.59 -1.78
N TYR A 41 7.88 6.53 -0.89
CA TYR A 41 9.07 7.36 -1.03
C TYR A 41 10.34 6.51 -1.12
N TYR A 42 10.49 5.51 -0.25
CA TYR A 42 11.65 4.62 -0.23
C TYR A 42 11.74 3.76 -1.50
N LEU A 43 10.63 3.29 -2.07
CA LEU A 43 10.65 2.50 -3.31
C LEU A 43 11.10 3.33 -4.50
N HIS A 44 10.77 4.63 -4.55
CA HIS A 44 11.27 5.51 -5.60
C HIS A 44 12.75 5.87 -5.42
N HIS A 45 13.14 6.31 -4.22
CA HIS A 45 14.43 6.97 -4.01
C HIS A 45 15.49 6.08 -3.35
N GLY A 46 15.09 5.04 -2.62
CA GLY A 46 15.98 4.14 -1.91
C GLY A 46 16.61 3.06 -2.80
N GLN A 47 17.69 2.45 -2.31
CA GLN A 47 18.35 1.31 -2.96
C GLN A 47 18.25 0.06 -2.05
N PRO A 48 17.10 -0.65 -2.05
CA PRO A 48 16.90 -1.81 -1.19
C PRO A 48 17.87 -2.94 -1.54
N LYS A 49 18.62 -3.39 -0.53
CA LYS A 49 19.59 -4.49 -0.65
C LYS A 49 19.00 -5.86 -0.36
N SER A 50 17.94 -5.93 0.46
CA SER A 50 17.26 -7.17 0.80
C SER A 50 16.20 -7.56 -0.24
N HIS A 51 15.95 -8.87 -0.36
CA HIS A 51 15.12 -9.44 -1.43
C HIS A 51 13.68 -8.90 -1.44
N VAL A 52 13.04 -8.79 -0.28
CA VAL A 52 11.64 -8.36 -0.15
C VAL A 52 11.41 -6.92 -0.66
N PRO A 53 12.05 -5.88 -0.11
CA PRO A 53 11.85 -4.51 -0.58
C PRO A 53 12.40 -4.28 -1.99
N ARG A 54 13.40 -5.06 -2.43
CA ARG A 54 13.85 -5.04 -3.83
C ARG A 54 12.76 -5.52 -4.79
N ASN A 55 12.08 -6.62 -4.46
CA ASN A 55 10.97 -7.12 -5.26
C ASN A 55 9.78 -6.15 -5.26
N LEU A 56 9.49 -5.55 -4.10
CA LEU A 56 8.45 -4.53 -3.98
C LEU A 56 8.80 -3.27 -4.79
N LYS A 57 10.08 -2.87 -4.84
CA LYS A 57 10.55 -1.77 -5.70
C LYS A 57 10.36 -2.12 -7.17
N MET A 58 10.78 -3.30 -7.60
CA MET A 58 10.56 -3.74 -8.99
C MET A 58 9.07 -3.79 -9.36
N TYR A 59 8.23 -4.21 -8.43
CA TYR A 59 6.77 -4.24 -8.59
C TYR A 59 6.21 -2.84 -8.80
N HIS A 60 6.51 -1.92 -7.88
CA HIS A 60 6.04 -0.53 -7.92
C HIS A 60 6.56 0.23 -9.14
N LEU A 61 7.83 0.04 -9.51
CA LEU A 61 8.37 0.66 -10.73
C LEU A 61 7.76 0.06 -12.00
N SER A 62 7.33 -1.20 -11.99
CA SER A 62 6.58 -1.78 -13.11
C SER A 62 5.24 -1.08 -13.31
N HIS A 63 4.57 -0.66 -12.24
CA HIS A 63 3.35 0.15 -12.35
C HIS A 63 3.65 1.48 -13.07
N HIS A 64 4.66 2.21 -12.63
CA HIS A 64 4.99 3.52 -13.23
C HIS A 64 5.55 3.44 -14.66
N TYR A 65 6.38 2.45 -14.98
CA TYR A 65 7.15 2.44 -16.22
C TYR A 65 6.76 1.35 -17.23
N ARG A 66 5.90 0.40 -16.87
CA ARG A 66 5.49 -0.68 -17.78
C ARG A 66 3.99 -0.74 -17.98
N VAL A 67 3.21 -0.79 -16.90
CA VAL A 67 1.76 -0.98 -16.97
C VAL A 67 1.07 -0.25 -15.81
N ALA A 68 0.69 1.01 -16.05
CA ALA A 68 0.04 1.85 -15.06
C ALA A 68 -1.39 1.40 -14.70
N SER A 69 -1.99 0.52 -15.51
CA SER A 69 -3.32 -0.05 -15.26
C SER A 69 -3.32 -1.28 -14.34
N LEU A 70 -2.15 -1.70 -13.84
CA LEU A 70 -1.97 -2.84 -12.94
C LEU A 70 -0.99 -2.47 -11.81
N GLY A 71 -0.93 -3.27 -10.76
CA GLY A 71 0.05 -3.12 -9.68
C GLY A 71 -0.20 -1.91 -8.78
N PHE A 72 -1.42 -1.78 -8.26
CA PHE A 72 -1.84 -0.65 -7.44
C PHE A 72 -1.27 -0.70 -6.01
N GLY A 73 -0.89 -1.88 -5.53
CA GLY A 73 -0.36 -2.11 -4.19
C GLY A 73 1.08 -1.62 -4.03
N VAL A 74 1.27 -0.62 -3.16
CA VAL A 74 2.60 -0.06 -2.88
C VAL A 74 3.29 -0.76 -1.71
N THR A 75 2.57 -1.07 -0.63
CA THR A 75 3.12 -1.74 0.56
C THR A 75 3.13 -3.25 0.42
N SER A 76 2.20 -3.81 -0.34
CA SER A 76 2.13 -5.24 -0.68
C SER A 76 1.26 -5.48 -1.92
N PRO A 77 1.47 -6.59 -2.66
CA PRO A 77 0.62 -6.98 -3.78
C PRO A 77 -0.65 -7.73 -3.33
N LEU A 78 -0.99 -7.75 -2.03
CA LEU A 78 -2.07 -8.58 -1.49
C LEU A 78 -3.40 -8.27 -2.18
N TRP A 79 -3.79 -6.99 -2.20
CA TRP A 79 -5.05 -6.56 -2.81
C TRP A 79 -5.03 -6.72 -4.32
N ASP A 80 -3.88 -6.57 -4.97
CA ASP A 80 -3.78 -6.86 -6.40
C ASP A 80 -4.03 -8.35 -6.72
N LYS A 81 -3.65 -9.26 -5.81
CA LYS A 81 -3.99 -10.69 -5.95
C LYS A 81 -5.49 -10.92 -5.78
N VAL A 82 -6.10 -10.29 -4.78
CA VAL A 82 -7.54 -10.40 -4.50
C VAL A 82 -8.37 -9.90 -5.67
N PHE A 83 -7.99 -8.76 -6.27
CA PHE A 83 -8.73 -8.12 -7.35
C PHE A 83 -8.20 -8.45 -8.75
N GLY A 84 -7.20 -9.32 -8.88
CA GLY A 84 -6.68 -9.79 -10.17
C GLY A 84 -5.82 -8.78 -10.93
N THR A 85 -5.29 -7.74 -10.27
CA THR A 85 -4.55 -6.62 -10.87
C THR A 85 -3.02 -6.76 -10.76
N VAL A 86 -2.50 -7.98 -10.52
CA VAL A 86 -1.05 -8.26 -10.48
C VAL A 86 -0.43 -8.15 -11.89
N PRO A 87 0.69 -7.41 -12.08
CA PRO A 87 1.42 -7.36 -13.36
C PRO A 87 1.99 -8.72 -13.80
N SER A 88 1.95 -9.00 -15.10
CA SER A 88 2.35 -10.29 -15.70
C SER A 88 3.72 -10.86 -15.28
N PRO A 89 4.83 -10.08 -15.22
CA PRO A 89 6.14 -10.61 -14.80
C PRO A 89 6.15 -11.18 -13.38
N PHE A 90 5.24 -10.70 -12.52
CA PHE A 90 5.11 -11.14 -11.13
C PHE A 90 4.14 -12.31 -10.95
N LYS A 91 3.22 -12.55 -11.90
CA LYS A 91 2.39 -13.77 -11.92
C LYS A 91 3.24 -15.03 -12.07
N ILE A 92 4.33 -14.95 -12.81
CA ILE A 92 5.26 -16.08 -13.05
C ILE A 92 6.05 -16.43 -11.77
N ASN A 93 6.54 -15.41 -11.05
CA ASN A 93 7.30 -15.64 -9.81
C ASN A 93 6.43 -16.04 -8.61
N ALA A 94 5.16 -15.65 -8.56
CA ALA A 94 4.26 -15.99 -7.45
C ALA A 94 3.74 -17.45 -7.47
N LYS A 95 3.95 -18.17 -8.58
CA LYS A 95 3.60 -19.60 -8.74
C LYS A 95 4.77 -20.54 -8.40
N ARG A 96 5.93 -20.01 -8.00
CA ARG A 96 7.09 -20.79 -7.55
C ARG A 96 7.18 -20.82 -6.03
#